data_AF-A0A7C3UK27-F1
#
_entry.id   AF-A0A7C3UK27-F1
#
_cell.length_a   1.000
_cell.length_b   1.000
_cell.length_c   1.000
_cell.angle_alpha   90.00
_cell.angle_beta   90.00
_cell.angle_gamma   90.00
#
_symmetry.space_group_name_H-M   'P 1'
#
loop_
_entity.id
_entity.type
_entity.pdbx_description
1 polymer ?
#
loop_
_entity_poly.entity_id
_entity_poly.type
_entity_poly.pdbx_seq_one_letter_code
_entity_poly.pdbx_strand_id
1 'polypeptide(L)'
;MRKYLVIFITVVTVYSYSYSIGPYGINNWEWDYPLINKAFTEAKMLTNRVIVNWKTAEPEDDNYQWDKSAFLGDEHGSIDVALENFKKYGWKCNIGIWDLTPEWARMDKRKLLSYKPEKFAEFIYELLKHCEQIAPGVVISVEWNELPTQAWNDEFPVTKATDQRDPSWYYADILKATYNTIQKFNKEYNRKVLMVMDSIWQQAFHHLDELYQLGLKDYFDRINFHYYTEAIREQKMELPPTVKNIFHFDTNLLYLRYIADKWGDTNKLIWVTEYGWRHLGEKNKADYNDYVADVCRRSGFVELVQPYVGSCRAKPWDKLDKIALIYDIGDPVIYPTTSYFQYKSYAEKYPVWDKPERDTLKPIPGGKVIELINPGFELGNKKGWDGLFKIDKSTKCSGQYSARITNDGDFIQTKFYSVEPEKLYEITAKVKIYSESVDDAIVDFKIIYLYSDGTVEEILPQNYFGIVNTQRYPNGWRGIIYPEVTPENVEKISVKFDFHGKGIFWIDDFSISPLNLK
;
A
#
# COMPACT_ATOMS: atom_id res chain seq x y z
N MET A 1 -22.94 33.77 42.81
CA MET A 1 -22.18 33.15 41.70
C MET A 1 -21.98 31.67 42.01
N ARG A 2 -22.73 30.78 41.33
CA ARG A 2 -22.55 29.32 41.45
C ARG A 2 -21.40 28.89 40.53
N LYS A 3 -20.38 28.23 41.07
CA LYS A 3 -19.29 27.63 40.30
C LYS A 3 -19.74 26.24 39.83
N TYR A 4 -19.75 26.02 38.51
CA TYR A 4 -19.98 24.70 37.93
C TYR A 4 -18.66 23.96 37.83
N LEU A 5 -18.61 22.75 38.37
CA LEU A 5 -17.54 21.79 38.19
C LEU A 5 -17.75 21.11 36.84
N VAL A 6 -16.89 21.39 35.87
CA VAL A 6 -16.87 20.68 34.59
C VAL A 6 -15.97 19.46 34.77
N ILE A 7 -16.57 18.27 34.85
CA ILE A 7 -15.85 17.00 34.84
C ILE A 7 -15.64 16.63 33.37
N PHE A 8 -14.38 16.65 32.91
CA PHE A 8 -14.00 16.02 31.65
C PHE A 8 -13.98 14.51 31.85
N ILE A 9 -15.01 13.84 31.35
CA ILE A 9 -15.00 12.38 31.22
C ILE A 9 -14.29 12.07 29.90
N THR A 10 -13.02 11.72 29.96
CA THR A 10 -12.32 11.11 28.82
C THR A 10 -12.87 9.69 28.67
N VAL A 11 -13.80 9.50 27.73
CA VAL A 11 -14.26 8.16 27.33
C VAL A 11 -13.11 7.54 26.54
N VAL A 12 -12.27 6.75 27.22
CA VAL A 12 -11.38 5.82 26.55
C VAL A 12 -12.26 4.66 26.08
N THR A 13 -12.69 4.71 24.82
CA THR A 13 -13.40 3.59 24.20
C THR A 13 -12.42 2.44 24.06
N VAL A 14 -12.44 1.51 25.01
CA VAL A 14 -11.75 0.22 24.90
C VAL A 14 -12.60 -0.64 23.97
N TYR A 15 -12.24 -0.70 22.70
CA TYR A 15 -12.90 -1.57 21.75
C TYR A 15 -12.48 -3.02 21.99
N SER A 16 -13.37 -3.82 22.58
CA SER A 16 -13.27 -5.27 22.52
C SER A 16 -13.79 -5.74 21.15
N TYR A 17 -12.92 -5.77 20.14
CA TYR A 17 -13.29 -6.37 18.85
C TYR A 17 -13.20 -7.90 18.97
N SER A 18 -14.33 -8.55 19.24
CA SER A 18 -14.49 -9.98 18.97
C SER A 18 -14.82 -10.17 17.49
N TYR A 19 -13.83 -10.02 16.61
CA TYR A 19 -13.89 -10.70 15.31
C TYR A 19 -13.16 -12.03 15.45
N SER A 20 -13.85 -13.09 15.04
CA SER A 20 -13.36 -14.47 15.03
C SER A 20 -12.25 -14.73 14.00
N ILE A 21 -11.59 -13.68 13.49
CA ILE A 21 -10.64 -13.76 12.36
C ILE A 21 -9.27 -14.25 12.86
N GLY A 22 -8.95 -14.03 14.14
CA GLY A 22 -7.62 -14.33 14.67
C GLY A 22 -6.56 -13.43 14.01
N PRO A 23 -5.56 -12.98 14.77
CA PRO A 23 -4.62 -12.02 14.24
C PRO A 23 -3.62 -12.58 13.22
N TYR A 24 -3.50 -13.90 13.16
CA TYR A 24 -2.51 -14.59 12.35
C TYR A 24 -3.17 -15.24 11.16
N GLY A 25 -2.67 -14.85 10.00
CA GLY A 25 -2.98 -15.49 8.74
C GLY A 25 -1.73 -15.93 8.00
N ILE A 26 -1.94 -16.35 6.77
CA ILE A 26 -0.86 -16.65 5.83
C ILE A 26 -1.30 -16.34 4.40
N ASN A 27 -0.37 -15.82 3.61
CA ASN A 27 -0.55 -15.67 2.18
C ASN A 27 0.14 -16.83 1.48
N ASN A 28 -0.61 -17.59 0.69
CA ASN A 28 -0.10 -18.75 -0.02
C ASN A 28 -0.76 -18.92 -1.39
N TRP A 29 -0.03 -19.49 -2.33
CA TRP A 29 -0.52 -19.77 -3.68
C TRP A 29 -1.17 -21.14 -3.81
N GLU A 30 -0.74 -22.09 -2.99
CA GLU A 30 -1.10 -23.50 -3.13
C GLU A 30 -1.88 -23.98 -1.91
N TRP A 31 -2.95 -24.74 -2.13
CA TRP A 31 -3.88 -25.12 -1.05
C TRP A 31 -4.24 -26.61 -1.03
N ASP A 32 -3.71 -27.39 -1.97
CA ASP A 32 -3.98 -28.82 -2.16
C ASP A 32 -3.08 -29.74 -1.30
N TYR A 33 -2.26 -29.20 -0.38
CA TYR A 33 -1.29 -29.95 0.40
C TYR A 33 -1.71 -30.18 1.87
N PRO A 34 -2.15 -31.40 2.26
CA PRO A 34 -2.66 -31.65 3.61
C PRO A 34 -1.63 -31.43 4.73
N LEU A 35 -0.35 -31.76 4.49
CA LEU A 35 0.71 -31.60 5.49
C LEU A 35 1.05 -30.13 5.75
N ILE A 36 1.09 -29.31 4.69
CA ILE A 36 1.27 -27.85 4.78
C ILE A 36 0.06 -27.24 5.49
N ASN A 37 -1.16 -27.62 5.09
CA ASN A 37 -2.38 -27.10 5.72
C ASN A 37 -2.46 -27.47 7.21
N LYS A 38 -2.02 -28.67 7.58
CA LYS A 38 -1.89 -29.06 8.99
C LYS A 38 -0.89 -28.18 9.73
N ALA A 39 0.28 -27.91 9.13
CA ALA A 39 1.29 -27.04 9.72
C ALA A 39 0.75 -25.62 9.95
N PHE A 40 0.02 -25.03 8.99
CA PHE A 40 -0.63 -23.73 9.19
C PHE A 40 -1.64 -23.75 10.35
N THR A 41 -2.45 -24.81 10.48
CA THR A 41 -3.39 -24.97 11.62
C THR A 41 -2.64 -24.98 12.95
N GLU A 42 -1.54 -25.75 13.02
CA GLU A 42 -0.70 -25.84 14.22
C GLU A 42 -0.05 -24.50 14.59
N ALA A 43 0.30 -23.69 13.59
CA ALA A 43 0.85 -22.35 13.76
C ALA A 43 -0.21 -21.25 13.99
N LYS A 44 -1.50 -21.61 14.13
CA LYS A 44 -2.62 -20.68 14.33
C LYS A 44 -2.82 -19.68 13.18
N MET A 45 -2.34 -20.00 11.97
CA MET A 45 -2.60 -19.23 10.76
C MET A 45 -3.99 -19.59 10.22
N LEU A 46 -5.03 -18.96 10.77
CA LEU A 46 -6.43 -19.35 10.52
C LEU A 46 -7.15 -18.45 9.53
N THR A 47 -6.54 -17.33 9.13
CA THR A 47 -7.04 -16.44 8.08
C THR A 47 -6.11 -16.48 6.87
N ASN A 48 -6.58 -17.05 5.79
CA ASN A 48 -5.76 -17.39 4.64
C ASN A 48 -6.04 -16.45 3.48
N ARG A 49 -4.99 -15.94 2.85
CA ARG A 49 -5.12 -15.08 1.66
C ARG A 49 -4.95 -15.93 0.41
N VAL A 50 -6.01 -16.01 -0.40
CA VAL A 50 -6.03 -16.73 -1.68
C VAL A 50 -6.03 -15.71 -2.78
N ILE A 51 -5.21 -15.95 -3.80
CA ILE A 51 -5.17 -15.12 -4.98
C ILE A 51 -6.02 -15.70 -6.10
N VAL A 52 -6.89 -14.87 -6.65
CA VAL A 52 -7.73 -15.18 -7.80
C VAL A 52 -7.27 -14.33 -8.98
N ASN A 53 -6.93 -14.98 -10.08
CA ASN A 53 -6.56 -14.32 -11.32
C ASN A 53 -7.81 -14.06 -12.17
N TRP A 54 -8.18 -12.79 -12.36
CA TRP A 54 -9.39 -12.44 -13.13
C TRP A 54 -9.33 -12.93 -14.58
N LYS A 55 -8.23 -12.72 -15.31
CA LYS A 55 -8.05 -13.18 -16.70
C LYS A 55 -8.24 -14.69 -16.85
N THR A 56 -7.79 -15.49 -15.89
CA THR A 56 -7.96 -16.94 -15.95
C THR A 56 -9.33 -17.39 -15.45
N ALA A 57 -9.86 -16.72 -14.43
CA ALA A 57 -11.17 -17.03 -13.87
C ALA A 57 -12.33 -16.59 -14.77
N GLU A 58 -12.13 -15.60 -15.65
CA GLU A 58 -13.12 -15.11 -16.61
C GLU A 58 -12.43 -14.78 -17.96
N PRO A 59 -12.04 -15.80 -18.75
CA PRO A 59 -11.34 -15.60 -20.02
C PRO A 59 -12.16 -14.88 -21.09
N GLU A 60 -13.48 -14.90 -20.98
CA GLU A 60 -14.44 -14.17 -21.83
C GLU A 60 -15.58 -13.64 -20.94
N ASP A 61 -16.23 -12.54 -21.35
CA ASP A 61 -17.33 -11.90 -20.60
C ASP A 61 -18.41 -12.94 -20.22
N ASP A 62 -18.72 -13.04 -18.93
CA ASP A 62 -19.68 -13.98 -18.34
C ASP A 62 -19.35 -15.48 -18.50
N ASN A 63 -18.10 -15.83 -18.82
CA ASN A 63 -17.62 -17.21 -18.94
C ASN A 63 -16.62 -17.56 -17.83
N TYR A 64 -17.12 -18.06 -16.70
CA TYR A 64 -16.31 -18.29 -15.50
C TYR A 64 -15.66 -19.69 -15.45
N GLN A 65 -14.37 -19.73 -15.09
CA GLN A 65 -13.55 -20.95 -14.92
C GLN A 65 -12.88 -20.97 -13.53
N TRP A 66 -13.68 -21.19 -12.49
CA TRP A 66 -13.22 -21.14 -11.09
C TRP A 66 -12.22 -22.25 -10.73
N ASP A 67 -12.30 -23.40 -11.39
CA ASP A 67 -11.36 -24.52 -11.26
C ASP A 67 -9.96 -24.20 -11.78
N LYS A 68 -9.80 -23.11 -12.53
CA LYS A 68 -8.53 -22.68 -13.13
C LYS A 68 -8.06 -21.31 -12.66
N SER A 69 -8.70 -20.74 -11.63
CA SER A 69 -8.48 -19.36 -11.19
C SER A 69 -7.10 -19.07 -10.57
N ALA A 70 -6.19 -20.06 -10.56
CA ALA A 70 -4.88 -20.03 -9.91
C ALA A 70 -3.83 -19.20 -10.67
N PHE A 71 -2.84 -18.70 -9.93
CA PHE A 71 -1.60 -18.14 -10.46
C PHE A 71 -0.73 -19.28 -11.05
N LEU A 72 -0.17 -19.06 -12.25
CA LEU A 72 0.81 -19.90 -12.97
C LEU A 72 0.34 -21.14 -13.76
N GLY A 73 -0.93 -21.28 -14.12
CA GLY A 73 -1.33 -22.27 -15.16
C GLY A 73 -1.06 -23.75 -14.82
N ASP A 74 -0.57 -24.02 -13.61
CA ASP A 74 -0.34 -25.34 -13.07
C ASP A 74 -1.54 -25.75 -12.19
N GLU A 75 -1.80 -27.05 -12.17
CA GLU A 75 -3.02 -27.73 -11.70
C GLU A 75 -3.28 -27.65 -10.17
N HIS A 76 -2.64 -26.72 -9.44
CA HIS A 76 -2.41 -26.83 -7.98
C HIS A 76 -2.97 -25.67 -7.10
N GLY A 77 -3.83 -24.78 -7.62
CA GLY A 77 -4.24 -23.59 -6.85
C GLY A 77 -5.62 -22.98 -7.12
N SER A 78 -6.64 -23.77 -7.47
CA SER A 78 -7.98 -23.21 -7.70
C SER A 78 -8.63 -22.65 -6.43
N ILE A 79 -9.51 -21.66 -6.57
CA ILE A 79 -10.27 -21.12 -5.44
C ILE A 79 -11.15 -22.20 -4.79
N ASP A 80 -11.64 -23.17 -5.58
CA ASP A 80 -12.47 -24.29 -5.10
C ASP A 80 -11.71 -25.14 -4.09
N VAL A 81 -10.49 -25.57 -4.44
CA VAL A 81 -9.65 -26.39 -3.57
C VAL A 81 -9.30 -25.63 -2.30
N ALA A 82 -9.00 -24.34 -2.40
CA ALA A 82 -8.74 -23.51 -1.24
C ALA A 82 -9.97 -23.45 -0.30
N LEU A 83 -11.15 -23.13 -0.83
CA LEU A 83 -12.38 -23.02 -0.05
C LEU A 83 -12.82 -24.33 0.60
N GLU A 84 -12.69 -25.46 -0.10
CA GLU A 84 -12.98 -26.78 0.46
C GLU A 84 -12.07 -27.09 1.66
N ASN A 85 -10.78 -26.80 1.53
CA ASN A 85 -9.84 -26.95 2.64
C ASN A 85 -10.16 -25.99 3.78
N PHE A 86 -10.48 -24.74 3.49
CA PHE A 86 -10.77 -23.75 4.53
C PHE A 86 -12.02 -24.11 5.31
N LYS A 87 -13.06 -24.58 4.62
CA LYS A 87 -14.26 -25.15 5.24
C LYS A 87 -13.91 -26.35 6.12
N LYS A 88 -13.08 -27.27 5.64
CA LYS A 88 -12.64 -28.47 6.38
C LYS A 88 -11.87 -28.11 7.67
N TYR A 89 -10.98 -27.13 7.62
CA TYR A 89 -10.17 -26.71 8.76
C TYR A 89 -10.81 -25.62 9.63
N GLY A 90 -11.96 -25.07 9.22
CA GLY A 90 -12.63 -23.97 9.93
C GLY A 90 -11.92 -22.62 9.79
N TRP A 91 -11.16 -22.43 8.72
CA TRP A 91 -10.41 -21.21 8.43
C TRP A 91 -11.28 -20.15 7.75
N LYS A 92 -10.75 -18.92 7.70
CA LYS A 92 -11.33 -17.78 6.96
C LYS A 92 -10.50 -17.44 5.73
N CYS A 93 -11.15 -16.81 4.74
CA CYS A 93 -10.55 -16.46 3.46
C CYS A 93 -10.57 -14.95 3.22
N ASN A 94 -9.39 -14.38 2.98
CA ASN A 94 -9.20 -13.10 2.29
C ASN A 94 -8.94 -13.38 0.80
N ILE A 95 -9.74 -12.82 -0.10
CA ILE A 95 -9.54 -12.99 -1.55
C ILE A 95 -8.77 -11.78 -2.08
N GLY A 96 -7.58 -12.00 -2.62
CA GLY A 96 -6.85 -10.99 -3.41
C GLY A 96 -7.03 -11.21 -4.90
N ILE A 97 -7.38 -10.16 -5.65
CA ILE A 97 -7.46 -10.22 -7.11
C ILE A 97 -6.14 -9.79 -7.74
N TRP A 98 -5.59 -10.63 -8.62
CA TRP A 98 -4.25 -10.43 -9.19
C TRP A 98 -4.23 -9.90 -10.63
N ASP A 99 -3.09 -9.27 -10.95
CA ASP A 99 -2.74 -8.29 -11.99
C ASP A 99 -3.14 -8.56 -13.45
N LEU A 100 -3.66 -9.73 -13.76
CA LEU A 100 -4.09 -10.03 -15.12
C LEU A 100 -5.57 -9.68 -15.28
N THR A 101 -5.82 -8.42 -15.63
CA THR A 101 -7.11 -8.01 -16.18
C THR A 101 -7.34 -8.72 -17.53
N PRO A 102 -8.49 -9.36 -17.78
CA PRO A 102 -8.82 -9.92 -19.08
C PRO A 102 -8.75 -8.88 -20.20
N GLU A 103 -8.23 -9.23 -21.37
CA GLU A 103 -8.10 -8.29 -22.49
C GLU A 103 -9.46 -7.83 -23.03
N TRP A 104 -10.48 -8.68 -22.96
CA TRP A 104 -11.84 -8.35 -23.41
C TRP A 104 -12.48 -7.24 -22.57
N ALA A 105 -12.07 -7.10 -21.30
CA ALA A 105 -12.63 -6.13 -20.38
C ALA A 105 -12.00 -4.73 -20.52
N ARG A 106 -10.79 -4.62 -21.08
CA ARG A 106 -10.03 -3.36 -21.17
C ARG A 106 -10.56 -2.45 -22.27
N MET A 107 -10.82 -1.18 -21.94
CA MET A 107 -11.16 -0.14 -22.91
C MET A 107 -9.93 0.34 -23.70
N ASP A 108 -8.75 0.42 -23.06
CA ASP A 108 -7.45 0.58 -23.71
C ASP A 108 -6.60 -0.67 -23.41
N LYS A 109 -6.30 -1.46 -24.44
CA LYS A 109 -5.54 -2.71 -24.29
C LYS A 109 -4.16 -2.51 -23.63
N ARG A 110 -3.60 -1.30 -23.69
CA ARG A 110 -2.30 -0.94 -23.09
C ARG A 110 -2.39 -0.62 -21.60
N LYS A 111 -3.60 -0.42 -21.07
CA LYS A 111 -3.85 -0.04 -19.67
C LYS A 111 -4.63 -1.14 -18.96
N LEU A 112 -3.95 -1.82 -18.03
CA LEU A 112 -4.47 -2.91 -17.19
C LEU A 112 -5.71 -2.49 -16.39
N LEU A 113 -5.81 -1.23 -15.95
CA LEU A 113 -6.95 -0.73 -15.17
C LEU A 113 -8.07 -0.09 -16.00
N SER A 114 -7.95 -0.06 -17.33
CA SER A 114 -8.90 0.65 -18.19
C SER A 114 -10.23 -0.08 -18.44
N TYR A 115 -10.61 -1.03 -17.59
CA TYR A 115 -11.91 -1.69 -17.70
C TYR A 115 -13.03 -0.83 -17.12
N LYS A 116 -14.27 -1.15 -17.50
CA LYS A 116 -15.44 -0.52 -16.88
C LYS A 116 -15.55 -0.98 -15.41
N PRO A 117 -15.70 -0.07 -14.43
CA PRO A 117 -15.87 -0.43 -13.03
C PRO A 117 -16.98 -1.48 -12.78
N GLU A 118 -18.07 -1.40 -13.54
CA GLU A 118 -19.21 -2.31 -13.42
C GLU A 118 -18.84 -3.75 -13.77
N LYS A 119 -17.97 -3.96 -14.78
CA LYS A 119 -17.54 -5.30 -15.19
C LYS A 119 -16.69 -6.00 -14.15
N PHE A 120 -15.78 -5.26 -13.52
CA PHE A 120 -15.04 -5.83 -12.40
C PHE A 120 -15.97 -6.13 -11.22
N ALA A 121 -16.90 -5.23 -10.92
CA ALA A 121 -17.84 -5.44 -9.84
C ALA A 121 -18.75 -6.66 -10.10
N GLU A 122 -19.21 -6.88 -11.33
CA GLU A 122 -19.93 -8.11 -11.75
C GLU A 122 -19.11 -9.37 -11.46
N PHE A 123 -17.84 -9.40 -11.88
CA PHE A 123 -16.92 -10.51 -11.57
C PHE A 123 -16.80 -10.79 -10.07
N ILE A 124 -16.61 -9.75 -9.24
CA ILE A 124 -16.54 -9.91 -7.78
C ILE A 124 -17.84 -10.48 -7.21
N TYR A 125 -18.99 -10.05 -7.72
CA TYR A 125 -20.28 -10.56 -7.28
C TYR A 125 -20.42 -12.07 -7.56
N GLU A 126 -20.08 -12.50 -8.78
CA GLU A 126 -20.17 -13.89 -9.18
C GLU A 126 -19.13 -14.76 -8.46
N LEU A 127 -17.92 -14.24 -8.24
CA LEU A 127 -16.91 -14.88 -7.39
C LEU A 127 -17.42 -15.10 -5.97
N LEU A 128 -17.99 -14.07 -5.33
CA LEU A 128 -18.52 -14.20 -3.97
C LEU A 128 -19.70 -15.18 -3.89
N LYS A 129 -20.60 -15.17 -4.89
CA LYS A 129 -21.68 -16.16 -4.99
C LYS A 129 -21.16 -17.57 -5.11
N HIS A 130 -20.17 -17.79 -5.98
CA HIS A 130 -19.51 -19.08 -6.14
C HIS A 130 -18.87 -19.56 -4.84
N CYS A 131 -18.12 -18.67 -4.17
CA CYS A 131 -17.50 -18.98 -2.89
C CYS A 131 -18.52 -19.37 -1.81
N GLU A 132 -19.64 -18.65 -1.76
CA GLU A 132 -20.73 -18.91 -0.81
C GLU A 132 -21.45 -20.23 -1.08
N GLN A 133 -21.48 -20.73 -2.33
CA GLN A 133 -22.02 -22.04 -2.66
C GLN A 133 -21.12 -23.19 -2.16
N ILE A 134 -19.80 -23.04 -2.28
CA ILE A 134 -18.83 -24.07 -1.85
C ILE A 134 -18.65 -24.07 -0.33
N ALA A 135 -18.39 -22.89 0.23
CA ALA A 135 -18.00 -22.69 1.61
C ALA A 135 -18.72 -21.48 2.25
N PRO A 136 -20.02 -21.62 2.57
CA PRO A 136 -20.83 -20.55 3.16
C PRO A 136 -20.14 -19.84 4.34
N GLY A 137 -19.99 -18.51 4.27
CA GLY A 137 -19.43 -17.69 5.35
C GLY A 137 -17.93 -17.89 5.65
N VAL A 138 -17.18 -18.55 4.75
CA VAL A 138 -15.72 -18.66 4.85
C VAL A 138 -15.01 -17.38 4.40
N VAL A 139 -15.49 -16.75 3.32
CA VAL A 139 -14.94 -15.49 2.81
C VAL A 139 -15.28 -14.34 3.75
N ILE A 140 -14.27 -13.59 4.15
CA ILE A 140 -14.39 -12.44 5.05
C ILE A 140 -13.99 -11.12 4.39
N SER A 141 -13.28 -11.15 3.27
CA SER A 141 -12.83 -9.94 2.60
C SER A 141 -12.44 -10.17 1.13
N VAL A 142 -12.44 -9.07 0.38
CA VAL A 142 -11.92 -8.96 -0.99
C VAL A 142 -10.99 -7.76 -1.08
N GLU A 143 -9.88 -7.90 -1.81
CA GLU A 143 -8.92 -6.83 -2.09
C GLU A 143 -8.34 -6.92 -3.51
N TRP A 144 -7.66 -5.86 -3.96
CA TRP A 144 -6.75 -5.91 -5.09
C TRP A 144 -5.33 -6.18 -4.63
N ASN A 145 -4.66 -7.14 -5.26
CA ASN A 145 -3.24 -7.37 -5.06
C ASN A 145 -2.44 -6.33 -5.84
N GLU A 146 -2.03 -5.25 -5.18
CA GLU A 146 -0.99 -4.29 -5.60
C GLU A 146 -1.16 -3.60 -6.98
N LEU A 147 -2.05 -4.04 -7.88
CA LEU A 147 -2.16 -3.54 -9.24
C LEU A 147 -2.24 -2.00 -9.31
N PRO A 148 -3.04 -1.30 -8.48
CA PRO A 148 -3.09 0.16 -8.55
C PRO A 148 -1.79 0.85 -8.11
N THR A 149 -0.99 0.24 -7.22
CA THR A 149 0.31 0.77 -6.77
C THR A 149 1.50 0.23 -7.58
N GLN A 150 1.31 -0.86 -8.31
CA GLN A 150 2.33 -1.53 -9.14
C GLN A 150 2.13 -1.39 -10.64
N ALA A 151 0.93 -1.02 -11.12
CA ALA A 151 0.57 -1.08 -12.55
C ALA A 151 1.70 -0.53 -13.40
N TRP A 152 2.33 -1.46 -14.13
CA TRP A 152 3.53 -1.24 -14.90
C TRP A 152 3.44 -2.13 -16.12
N ASN A 153 3.72 -1.58 -17.29
CA ASN A 153 3.90 -2.37 -18.49
C ASN A 153 5.34 -2.17 -18.95
N ASP A 154 6.16 -3.21 -18.77
CA ASP A 154 7.59 -3.20 -19.11
C ASP A 154 7.86 -2.89 -20.60
N GLU A 155 6.86 -3.02 -21.47
CA GLU A 155 6.97 -2.65 -22.90
C GLU A 155 6.84 -1.14 -23.15
N PHE A 156 6.46 -0.35 -22.14
CA PHE A 156 6.31 1.10 -22.23
C PHE A 156 7.26 1.81 -21.24
N PRO A 157 7.90 2.93 -21.64
CA PRO A 157 8.73 3.73 -20.73
C PRO A 157 7.96 4.18 -19.47
N VAL A 158 8.66 4.35 -18.33
CA VAL A 158 8.16 4.94 -17.05
C VAL A 158 7.40 6.25 -17.21
N THR A 159 7.59 6.93 -18.32
CA THR A 159 6.88 8.14 -18.70
C THR A 159 5.56 7.89 -19.45
N LYS A 160 5.04 6.66 -19.52
CA LYS A 160 3.78 6.33 -20.22
C LYS A 160 2.92 5.37 -19.39
N ALA A 161 1.61 5.61 -19.36
CA ALA A 161 0.62 4.84 -18.60
C ALA A 161 0.76 4.89 -17.05
N THR A 162 1.45 5.91 -16.53
CA THR A 162 1.52 6.23 -15.10
C THR A 162 0.20 6.72 -14.53
N ASP A 163 -0.74 7.10 -15.40
CA ASP A 163 -2.11 7.46 -15.03
C ASP A 163 -2.83 6.35 -14.28
N GLN A 164 -2.43 5.10 -14.48
CA GLN A 164 -2.97 3.95 -13.74
C GLN A 164 -2.57 3.94 -12.26
N ARG A 165 -1.49 4.65 -11.90
CA ARG A 165 -1.05 4.83 -10.51
C ARG A 165 -1.63 6.08 -9.84
N ASP A 166 -2.32 6.93 -10.59
CA ASP A 166 -3.16 7.96 -10.00
C ASP A 166 -4.57 7.36 -9.77
N PRO A 167 -5.00 7.20 -8.51
CA PRO A 167 -6.27 6.54 -8.23
C PRO A 167 -7.47 7.27 -8.83
N SER A 168 -7.37 8.57 -9.15
CA SER A 168 -8.48 9.37 -9.67
C SER A 168 -8.98 8.92 -11.05
N TRP A 169 -8.13 8.26 -11.85
CA TRP A 169 -8.47 7.92 -13.24
C TRP A 169 -9.18 6.59 -13.42
N TYR A 170 -8.83 5.58 -12.62
CA TYR A 170 -9.45 4.25 -12.68
C TYR A 170 -9.85 3.74 -11.31
N TYR A 171 -8.88 3.62 -10.39
CA TYR A 171 -9.06 2.87 -9.16
C TYR A 171 -10.18 3.42 -8.26
N ALA A 172 -10.36 4.74 -8.19
CA ALA A 172 -11.42 5.36 -7.40
C ALA A 172 -12.84 4.91 -7.82
N ASP A 173 -13.10 4.83 -9.13
CA ASP A 173 -14.40 4.43 -9.66
C ASP A 173 -14.60 2.92 -9.50
N ILE A 174 -13.53 2.15 -9.73
CA ILE A 174 -13.46 0.70 -9.54
C ILE A 174 -13.75 0.30 -8.08
N LEU A 175 -13.12 0.98 -7.12
CA LEU A 175 -13.31 0.76 -5.68
C LEU A 175 -14.75 1.05 -5.27
N LYS A 176 -15.33 2.16 -5.73
CA LYS A 176 -16.74 2.50 -5.43
C LYS A 176 -17.71 1.44 -5.95
N ALA A 177 -17.55 1.02 -7.21
CA ALA A 177 -18.42 0.01 -7.81
C ALA A 177 -18.35 -1.32 -7.05
N THR A 178 -17.13 -1.73 -6.71
CA THR A 178 -16.88 -3.01 -6.02
C THR A 178 -17.40 -2.99 -4.59
N TYR A 179 -17.15 -1.91 -3.84
CA TYR A 179 -17.70 -1.74 -2.50
C TYR A 179 -19.22 -1.84 -2.50
N ASN A 180 -19.90 -1.12 -3.39
CA ASN A 180 -21.36 -1.15 -3.50
C ASN A 180 -21.89 -2.55 -3.80
N THR A 181 -21.20 -3.30 -4.68
CA THR A 181 -21.53 -4.68 -4.98
C THR A 181 -21.32 -5.61 -3.78
N ILE A 182 -20.24 -5.45 -3.02
CA ILE A 182 -20.01 -6.21 -1.78
C ILE A 182 -21.11 -5.89 -0.76
N GLN A 183 -21.53 -4.63 -0.61
CA GLN A 183 -22.64 -4.27 0.27
C GLN A 183 -23.97 -4.91 -0.17
N LYS A 184 -24.22 -4.98 -1.48
CA LYS A 184 -25.38 -5.70 -2.04
C LYS A 184 -25.32 -7.19 -1.69
N PHE A 185 -24.18 -7.83 -1.94
CA PHE A 185 -23.95 -9.24 -1.59
C PHE A 185 -24.17 -9.50 -0.09
N ASN A 186 -23.60 -8.66 0.77
CA ASN A 186 -23.76 -8.74 2.22
C ASN A 186 -25.22 -8.70 2.65
N LYS A 187 -26.03 -7.84 2.02
CA LYS A 187 -27.46 -7.75 2.29
C LYS A 187 -28.23 -8.98 1.80
N GLU A 188 -27.92 -9.48 0.61
CA GLU A 188 -28.61 -10.63 0.00
C GLU A 188 -28.34 -11.94 0.74
N TYR A 189 -27.08 -12.19 1.12
CA TYR A 189 -26.65 -13.44 1.76
C TYR A 189 -26.56 -13.36 3.28
N ASN A 190 -26.91 -12.21 3.89
CA ASN A 190 -26.71 -11.91 5.31
C ASN A 190 -25.26 -12.21 5.74
N ARG A 191 -24.31 -11.54 5.08
CA ARG A 191 -22.87 -11.68 5.27
C ARG A 191 -22.23 -10.36 5.69
N LYS A 192 -20.95 -10.44 6.04
CA LYS A 192 -20.11 -9.29 6.37
C LYS A 192 -18.73 -9.44 5.74
N VAL A 193 -18.70 -9.52 4.41
CA VAL A 193 -17.50 -9.44 3.61
C VAL A 193 -17.02 -7.99 3.62
N LEU A 194 -15.75 -7.79 3.97
CA LEU A 194 -15.09 -6.49 4.00
C LEU A 194 -14.47 -6.16 2.63
N MET A 195 -14.51 -4.89 2.25
CA MET A 195 -13.69 -4.37 1.16
C MET A 195 -12.38 -3.87 1.72
N VAL A 196 -11.27 -4.53 1.43
CA VAL A 196 -9.94 -4.10 1.84
C VAL A 196 -9.34 -3.34 0.64
N MET A 197 -8.85 -2.11 0.85
CA MET A 197 -8.26 -1.36 -0.26
C MET A 197 -7.08 -2.13 -0.89
N ASP A 198 -6.65 -1.72 -2.07
CA ASP A 198 -5.47 -2.31 -2.67
C ASP A 198 -4.24 -2.09 -1.79
N SER A 199 -3.28 -2.98 -1.96
CA SER A 199 -2.10 -3.01 -1.12
C SER A 199 -1.18 -1.84 -1.39
N ILE A 200 -0.80 -1.13 -0.33
CA ILE A 200 0.28 -0.16 -0.37
C ILE A 200 1.59 -0.93 -0.47
N TRP A 201 2.20 -0.91 -1.65
CA TRP A 201 3.47 -1.59 -1.93
C TRP A 201 4.62 -0.58 -1.95
N GLN A 202 5.75 -0.97 -1.35
CA GLN A 202 7.04 -0.27 -1.47
C GLN A 202 6.92 1.28 -1.42
N GLN A 203 6.43 1.81 -0.30
CA GLN A 203 6.34 3.25 0.00
C GLN A 203 5.31 4.07 -0.80
N ALA A 204 4.36 3.44 -1.49
CA ALA A 204 3.24 4.14 -2.14
C ALA A 204 2.21 4.74 -1.14
N PHE A 205 2.67 5.35 -0.03
CA PHE A 205 1.84 5.88 1.04
C PHE A 205 0.91 7.01 0.58
N HIS A 206 1.32 7.78 -0.42
CA HIS A 206 0.52 8.84 -1.04
C HIS A 206 -0.81 8.33 -1.57
N HIS A 207 -0.85 7.06 -2.02
CA HIS A 207 -2.06 6.45 -2.55
C HIS A 207 -3.20 6.49 -1.52
N LEU A 208 -2.93 6.17 -0.26
CA LEU A 208 -3.93 6.26 0.81
C LEU A 208 -4.47 7.69 1.00
N ASP A 209 -3.58 8.70 1.00
CA ASP A 209 -3.97 10.10 1.11
C ASP A 209 -4.82 10.53 -0.09
N GLU A 210 -4.48 10.08 -1.28
CA GLU A 210 -5.22 10.36 -2.51
C GLU A 210 -6.61 9.74 -2.51
N LEU A 211 -6.76 8.51 -1.99
CA LEU A 211 -8.09 7.93 -1.78
C LEU A 211 -8.93 8.83 -0.87
N TYR A 212 -8.36 9.38 0.20
CA TYR A 212 -9.08 10.31 1.07
C TYR A 212 -9.39 11.64 0.38
N GLN A 213 -8.44 12.21 -0.38
CA GLN A 213 -8.66 13.44 -1.16
C GLN A 213 -9.82 13.28 -2.16
N LEU A 214 -9.98 12.09 -2.74
CA LEU A 214 -11.05 11.74 -3.68
C LEU A 214 -12.38 11.37 -2.98
N GLY A 215 -12.44 11.47 -1.65
CA GLY A 215 -13.64 11.19 -0.86
C GLY A 215 -13.96 9.70 -0.71
N LEU A 216 -12.94 8.82 -0.78
CA LEU A 216 -13.15 7.36 -0.78
C LEU A 216 -13.13 6.72 0.61
N LYS A 217 -13.07 7.53 1.67
CA LYS A 217 -13.03 7.11 3.08
C LYS A 217 -13.98 5.94 3.41
N ASP A 218 -15.22 6.03 2.90
CA ASP A 218 -16.32 5.10 3.21
C ASP A 218 -16.44 3.94 2.22
N TYR A 219 -15.50 3.80 1.29
CA TYR A 219 -15.52 2.77 0.22
C TYR A 219 -14.49 1.65 0.42
N PHE A 220 -13.83 1.61 1.58
CA PHE A 220 -13.00 0.50 2.02
C PHE A 220 -13.06 0.38 3.53
N ASP A 221 -13.02 -0.84 4.06
CA ASP A 221 -13.14 -1.17 5.47
C ASP A 221 -11.79 -1.25 6.19
N ARG A 222 -10.70 -1.53 5.45
CA ARG A 222 -9.34 -1.71 5.98
C ARG A 222 -8.30 -1.10 5.05
N ILE A 223 -7.25 -0.55 5.66
CA ILE A 223 -6.03 -0.15 4.97
C ILE A 223 -5.19 -1.41 4.76
N ASN A 224 -4.61 -1.56 3.58
CA ASN A 224 -3.78 -2.72 3.27
C ASN A 224 -2.31 -2.34 3.05
N PHE A 225 -1.40 -3.11 3.63
CA PHE A 225 0.03 -2.84 3.56
C PHE A 225 0.83 -4.09 3.21
N HIS A 226 1.63 -3.98 2.15
CA HIS A 226 2.61 -4.99 1.76
C HIS A 226 4.01 -4.49 2.08
N TYR A 227 4.58 -5.02 3.15
CA TYR A 227 5.87 -4.58 3.66
C TYR A 227 7.01 -5.41 3.10
N TYR A 228 7.63 -4.89 2.03
CA TYR A 228 8.85 -5.42 1.47
C TYR A 228 9.98 -4.40 1.52
N THR A 229 11.17 -4.88 1.89
CA THR A 229 12.42 -4.10 1.87
C THR A 229 13.34 -4.50 0.73
N GLU A 230 12.87 -5.35 -0.19
CA GLU A 230 13.57 -5.68 -1.43
C GLU A 230 13.70 -4.38 -2.26
N ALA A 231 14.72 -3.60 -1.93
CA ALA A 231 15.02 -2.33 -2.56
C ALA A 231 15.74 -2.65 -3.87
N ILE A 232 15.08 -2.33 -4.98
CA ILE A 232 15.68 -2.25 -6.32
C ILE A 232 16.08 -3.64 -6.85
N ARG A 233 15.37 -4.09 -7.90
CA ARG A 233 15.54 -5.39 -8.60
C ARG A 233 17.00 -5.76 -8.92
N GLU A 234 17.90 -4.78 -8.95
CA GLU A 234 19.31 -4.94 -9.30
C GLU A 234 20.23 -5.30 -8.13
N GLN A 235 19.91 -4.89 -6.89
CA GLN A 235 20.85 -5.04 -5.76
C GLN A 235 20.59 -6.25 -4.87
N LYS A 236 19.40 -6.88 -4.96
CA LYS A 236 18.98 -8.03 -4.12
C LYS A 236 19.28 -7.82 -2.62
N MET A 237 19.26 -6.57 -2.18
CA MET A 237 19.55 -6.21 -0.80
C MET A 237 18.23 -6.10 -0.07
N GLU A 238 18.06 -6.92 0.96
CA GLU A 238 16.94 -6.80 1.89
C GLU A 238 17.45 -6.23 3.20
N LEU A 239 16.68 -5.33 3.78
CA LEU A 239 17.07 -4.58 4.96
C LEU A 239 16.36 -5.12 6.21
N PRO A 240 16.98 -5.01 7.39
CA PRO A 240 16.27 -5.26 8.64
C PRO A 240 15.09 -4.30 8.78
N PRO A 241 13.97 -4.72 9.41
CA PRO A 241 12.82 -3.84 9.63
C PRO A 241 13.12 -2.66 10.57
N THR A 242 14.24 -2.72 11.28
CA THR A 242 14.73 -1.69 12.20
C THR A 242 15.74 -0.73 11.56
N VAL A 243 16.00 -0.83 10.25
CA VAL A 243 16.91 0.08 9.56
C VAL A 243 16.42 1.53 9.68
N LYS A 244 17.30 2.49 9.97
CA LYS A 244 16.93 3.91 10.08
C LYS A 244 16.87 4.61 8.72
N ASN A 245 16.02 4.12 7.85
CA ASN A 245 15.72 4.77 6.58
C ASN A 245 14.21 4.67 6.30
N ILE A 246 13.81 4.97 5.06
CA ILE A 246 12.41 4.95 4.63
C ILE A 246 11.72 3.57 4.70
N PHE A 247 12.47 2.48 4.92
CA PHE A 247 11.94 1.15 5.16
C PHE A 247 11.74 0.81 6.64
N HIS A 248 11.98 1.73 7.57
CA HIS A 248 11.78 1.49 9.00
C HIS A 248 10.31 1.12 9.31
N PHE A 249 10.08 -0.10 9.81
CA PHE A 249 8.72 -0.67 9.90
C PHE A 249 7.80 0.13 10.83
N ASP A 250 8.24 0.46 12.05
CA ASP A 250 7.43 1.24 13.01
C ASP A 250 7.04 2.60 12.43
N THR A 251 7.97 3.24 11.70
CA THR A 251 7.73 4.55 11.07
C THR A 251 6.66 4.42 9.99
N ASN A 252 6.79 3.43 9.11
CA ASN A 252 5.85 3.22 8.01
C ASN A 252 4.45 2.89 8.53
N LEU A 253 4.36 2.04 9.55
CA LEU A 253 3.09 1.67 10.16
C LEU A 253 2.40 2.87 10.84
N LEU A 254 3.15 3.67 11.60
CA LEU A 254 2.62 4.88 12.22
C LEU A 254 2.30 5.98 11.19
N TYR A 255 3.00 6.02 10.06
CA TYR A 255 2.72 7.00 9.01
C TYR A 255 1.38 6.71 8.31
N LEU A 256 1.08 5.45 7.99
CA LEU A 256 -0.24 5.05 7.50
C LEU A 256 -1.35 5.46 8.46
N ARG A 257 -1.09 5.27 9.76
CA ARG A 257 -2.02 5.68 10.81
C ARG A 257 -2.19 7.20 10.88
N TYR A 258 -1.10 7.95 10.79
CA TYR A 258 -1.10 9.41 10.73
C TYR A 258 -1.92 9.94 9.55
N ILE A 259 -1.80 9.34 8.35
CA ILE A 259 -2.60 9.72 7.19
C ILE A 259 -4.09 9.51 7.48
N ALA A 260 -4.49 8.34 7.99
CA ALA A 260 -5.88 8.07 8.32
C ALA A 260 -6.43 9.06 9.37
N ASP A 261 -5.65 9.34 10.42
CA ASP A 261 -6.03 10.28 11.48
C ASP A 261 -6.18 11.72 10.96
N LYS A 262 -5.31 12.17 10.04
CA LYS A 262 -5.37 13.49 9.37
C LYS A 262 -6.69 13.71 8.62
N TRP A 263 -7.25 12.63 8.05
CA TRP A 263 -8.56 12.64 7.36
C TRP A 263 -9.73 12.26 8.27
N GLY A 264 -9.50 12.25 9.60
CA GLY A 264 -10.50 11.93 10.61
C GLY A 264 -11.00 10.49 10.55
N ASP A 265 -10.25 9.58 9.92
CA ASP A 265 -10.54 8.15 9.87
C ASP A 265 -9.80 7.36 10.97
N THR A 266 -10.03 7.81 12.20
CA THR A 266 -9.28 7.33 13.37
C THR A 266 -9.62 5.90 13.78
N ASN A 267 -10.61 5.27 13.14
CA ASN A 267 -11.05 3.92 13.52
C ASN A 267 -10.67 2.87 12.48
N LYS A 268 -10.12 3.26 11.33
CA LYS A 268 -9.71 2.29 10.32
C LYS A 268 -8.51 1.49 10.81
N LEU A 269 -8.63 0.18 10.70
CA LEU A 269 -7.58 -0.76 11.04
C LEU A 269 -6.75 -1.10 9.80
N ILE A 270 -5.51 -1.49 10.04
CA ILE A 270 -4.54 -1.88 9.02
C ILE A 270 -4.45 -3.40 8.97
N TRP A 271 -4.41 -3.97 7.77
CA TRP A 271 -4.01 -5.35 7.54
C TRP A 271 -2.63 -5.35 6.88
N VAL A 272 -1.72 -6.17 7.40
CA VAL A 272 -0.41 -6.40 6.76
C VAL A 272 -0.48 -7.76 6.08
N THR A 273 -0.98 -7.78 4.85
CA THR A 273 -1.32 -9.03 4.13
C THR A 273 -0.13 -9.64 3.39
N GLU A 274 1.00 -8.92 3.33
CA GLU A 274 2.28 -9.44 2.86
C GLU A 274 3.47 -8.81 3.58
N TYR A 275 4.44 -9.65 3.92
CA TYR A 275 5.79 -9.28 4.33
C TYR A 275 6.68 -10.52 4.35
N GLY A 276 7.98 -10.37 4.11
CA GLY A 276 8.94 -11.47 4.16
C GLY A 276 10.33 -11.08 3.65
N TRP A 277 11.27 -12.03 3.81
CA TRP A 277 12.67 -11.89 3.40
C TRP A 277 13.17 -13.15 2.71
N ARG A 278 13.67 -13.01 1.48
CA ARG A 278 14.06 -14.07 0.53
C ARG A 278 15.56 -14.30 0.47
N HIS A 279 16.37 -13.27 0.66
CA HIS A 279 17.79 -13.26 0.38
C HIS A 279 18.66 -13.30 1.65
N LEU A 280 18.03 -13.50 2.81
CA LEU A 280 18.69 -13.62 4.11
C LEU A 280 18.81 -15.07 4.59
N GLY A 281 19.68 -15.30 5.57
CA GLY A 281 19.72 -16.57 6.30
C GLY A 281 18.48 -16.78 7.16
N GLU A 282 18.09 -18.04 7.37
CA GLU A 282 16.87 -18.44 8.10
C GLU A 282 16.71 -17.78 9.47
N LYS A 283 17.80 -17.57 10.21
CA LYS A 283 17.75 -16.88 11.49
C LYS A 283 17.26 -15.43 11.36
N ASN A 284 17.81 -14.66 10.43
CA ASN A 284 17.43 -13.26 10.24
C ASN A 284 16.00 -13.16 9.72
N LYS A 285 15.61 -14.03 8.78
CA LYS A 285 14.22 -14.15 8.30
C LYS A 285 13.25 -14.36 9.47
N ALA A 286 13.57 -15.30 10.36
CA ALA A 286 12.75 -15.60 11.52
C ALA A 286 12.67 -14.42 12.52
N ASP A 287 13.80 -13.81 12.85
CA ASP A 287 13.86 -12.64 13.73
C ASP A 287 13.05 -11.46 13.18
N TYR A 288 13.09 -11.23 11.86
CA TYR A 288 12.41 -10.10 11.23
C TYR A 288 10.90 -10.33 11.08
N ASN A 289 10.48 -11.56 10.78
CA ASN A 289 9.07 -11.94 10.77
C ASN A 289 8.43 -11.79 12.16
N ASP A 290 9.13 -12.22 13.22
CA ASP A 290 8.70 -12.00 14.60
C ASP A 290 8.64 -10.53 14.98
N TYR A 291 9.63 -9.74 14.56
CA TYR A 291 9.64 -8.30 14.80
C TYR A 291 8.40 -7.61 14.21
N VAL A 292 8.07 -7.91 12.95
CA VAL A 292 6.88 -7.37 12.29
C VAL A 292 5.61 -7.78 13.01
N ALA A 293 5.45 -9.07 13.33
CA ALA A 293 4.30 -9.56 14.08
C ALA A 293 4.15 -8.88 15.45
N ASP A 294 5.27 -8.63 16.14
CA ASP A 294 5.29 -7.98 17.44
C ASP A 294 4.95 -6.49 17.41
N VAL A 295 5.49 -5.75 16.44
CA VAL A 295 5.11 -4.35 16.22
C VAL A 295 3.63 -4.24 15.87
N CYS A 296 3.12 -5.10 14.98
CA CYS A 296 1.70 -5.15 14.65
C CYS A 296 0.82 -5.41 15.87
N ARG A 297 1.16 -6.41 16.71
CA ARG A 297 0.44 -6.70 17.96
C ARG A 297 0.45 -5.49 18.90
N ARG A 298 1.61 -4.88 19.15
CA ARG A 298 1.74 -3.75 20.09
C ARG A 298 1.08 -2.45 19.60
N SER A 299 0.92 -2.28 18.28
CA SER A 299 0.29 -1.09 17.69
C SER A 299 -1.17 -0.87 18.12
N GLY A 300 -1.92 -1.96 18.31
CA GLY A 300 -3.37 -1.91 18.54
C GLY A 300 -4.20 -1.15 17.49
N PHE A 301 -3.71 -1.06 16.26
CA PHE A 301 -4.50 -0.59 15.11
C PHE A 301 -4.23 -1.38 13.83
N VAL A 302 -3.33 -2.35 13.83
CA VAL A 302 -3.39 -3.43 12.85
C VAL A 302 -4.58 -4.34 13.25
N GLU A 303 -4.99 -5.32 12.45
CA GLU A 303 -5.92 -6.39 12.91
C GLU A 303 -5.48 -7.79 12.46
N LEU A 304 -4.70 -7.86 11.38
CA LEU A 304 -4.28 -9.09 10.72
C LEU A 304 -2.85 -8.96 10.19
N VAL A 305 -2.05 -10.01 10.36
CA VAL A 305 -0.74 -10.17 9.73
C VAL A 305 -0.71 -11.47 8.93
N GLN A 306 -0.16 -11.44 7.71
CA GLN A 306 -0.02 -12.59 6.82
C GLN A 306 1.39 -12.58 6.20
N PRO A 307 2.35 -13.37 6.72
CA PRO A 307 3.64 -13.49 6.09
C PRO A 307 3.49 -14.08 4.69
N TYR A 308 4.35 -13.65 3.79
CA TYR A 308 4.44 -14.14 2.43
C TYR A 308 5.78 -14.86 2.26
N VAL A 309 5.84 -16.09 1.74
CA VAL A 309 4.75 -16.97 1.32
C VAL A 309 4.64 -18.14 2.31
N GLY A 310 3.47 -18.76 2.45
CA GLY A 310 3.27 -19.89 3.34
C GLY A 310 4.16 -21.08 3.00
N SER A 311 4.14 -21.48 1.73
CA SER A 311 4.95 -22.57 1.20
C SER A 311 5.48 -22.25 -0.18
N CYS A 312 6.57 -22.92 -0.56
CA CYS A 312 7.01 -22.95 -1.94
C CYS A 312 7.44 -24.35 -2.33
N ARG A 313 7.21 -24.67 -3.60
CA ARG A 313 7.63 -25.91 -4.25
C ARG A 313 8.55 -25.56 -5.41
N ALA A 314 9.73 -26.15 -5.44
CA ALA A 314 10.61 -26.01 -6.61
C ALA A 314 11.52 -27.23 -6.78
N LYS A 315 11.67 -27.66 -8.04
CA LYS A 315 12.71 -28.61 -8.47
C LYS A 315 13.48 -27.96 -9.63
N PRO A 316 14.83 -27.89 -9.58
CA PRO A 316 15.74 -28.21 -8.47
C PRO A 316 15.66 -27.22 -7.27
N TRP A 317 16.26 -27.64 -6.15
CA TRP A 317 16.23 -26.97 -4.83
C TRP A 317 16.71 -25.52 -4.80
N ASP A 318 17.63 -25.17 -5.68
CA ASP A 318 18.18 -23.83 -5.84
C ASP A 318 17.15 -22.84 -6.42
N LYS A 319 15.99 -23.33 -6.86
CA LYS A 319 14.87 -22.52 -7.33
C LYS A 319 13.77 -22.29 -6.29
N LEU A 320 13.94 -22.79 -5.06
CA LEU A 320 12.95 -22.55 -4.00
C LEU A 320 12.81 -21.05 -3.74
N ASP A 321 11.58 -20.61 -3.56
CA ASP A 321 11.32 -19.30 -3.02
C ASP A 321 11.68 -19.29 -1.52
N LYS A 322 12.89 -18.83 -1.21
CA LYS A 322 13.43 -18.80 0.16
C LYS A 322 12.68 -17.87 1.12
N ILE A 323 11.75 -17.07 0.61
CA ILE A 323 10.84 -16.29 1.45
C ILE A 323 9.87 -17.19 2.23
N ALA A 324 9.64 -18.41 1.74
CA ALA A 324 8.64 -19.31 2.29
C ALA A 324 8.90 -19.72 3.74
N LEU A 325 7.81 -19.95 4.50
CA LEU A 325 7.88 -20.54 5.84
C LEU A 325 8.08 -22.06 5.79
N ILE A 326 7.59 -22.73 4.75
CA ILE A 326 7.70 -24.18 4.57
C ILE A 326 8.20 -24.47 3.16
N TYR A 327 9.25 -25.28 3.04
CA TYR A 327 9.69 -25.80 1.74
C TYR A 327 8.99 -27.14 1.46
N ASP A 328 8.25 -27.24 0.36
CA ASP A 328 7.80 -28.53 -0.18
C ASP A 328 8.91 -29.14 -1.02
N ILE A 329 9.44 -30.25 -0.54
CA ILE A 329 10.57 -30.97 -1.13
C ILE A 329 10.10 -32.09 -2.06
N GLY A 330 8.79 -32.33 -2.10
CA GLY A 330 8.15 -33.41 -2.81
C GLY A 330 7.42 -34.33 -1.85
N ASP A 331 6.17 -34.66 -2.19
CA ASP A 331 5.27 -35.50 -1.40
C ASP A 331 5.94 -36.80 -0.91
N PRO A 332 5.95 -37.11 0.40
CA PRO A 332 5.32 -36.42 1.54
C PRO A 332 6.29 -35.55 2.38
N VAL A 333 7.41 -35.11 1.82
CA VAL A 333 8.47 -34.42 2.58
C VAL A 333 8.28 -32.91 2.52
N ILE A 334 7.89 -32.34 3.66
CA ILE A 334 7.94 -30.90 3.89
C ILE A 334 9.10 -30.56 4.84
N TYR A 335 9.65 -29.35 4.71
CA TYR A 335 10.64 -28.80 5.63
C TYR A 335 10.12 -27.47 6.20
N PRO A 336 9.50 -27.50 7.39
CA PRO A 336 9.19 -26.28 8.12
C PRO A 336 10.49 -25.60 8.54
N THR A 337 10.61 -24.32 8.20
CA THR A 337 11.83 -23.55 8.43
C THR A 337 11.97 -23.07 9.87
N THR A 338 13.12 -22.47 10.20
CA THR A 338 13.29 -21.78 11.50
C THR A 338 12.23 -20.69 11.68
N SER A 339 11.94 -19.94 10.60
CA SER A 339 10.90 -18.91 10.63
C SER A 339 9.51 -19.47 10.90
N TYR A 340 9.17 -20.67 10.41
CA TYR A 340 7.89 -21.31 10.74
C TYR A 340 7.77 -21.62 12.22
N PHE A 341 8.78 -22.27 12.82
CA PHE A 341 8.72 -22.66 14.23
C PHE A 341 8.69 -21.46 15.16
N GLN A 342 9.43 -20.41 14.81
CA GLN A 342 9.46 -19.17 15.57
C GLN A 342 8.10 -18.45 15.51
N TYR A 343 7.51 -18.32 14.31
CA TYR A 343 6.16 -17.74 14.16
C TYR A 343 5.08 -18.57 14.87
N LYS A 344 5.14 -19.91 14.80
CA LYS A 344 4.26 -20.81 15.56
C LYS A 344 4.38 -20.56 17.06
N SER A 345 5.61 -20.51 17.59
CA SER A 345 5.84 -20.24 19.02
C SER A 345 5.35 -18.85 19.43
N TYR A 346 5.52 -17.85 18.56
CA TYR A 346 5.00 -16.50 18.76
C TYR A 346 3.47 -16.50 18.86
N ALA A 347 2.78 -17.14 17.92
CA ALA A 347 1.32 -17.25 17.91
C ALA A 347 0.77 -18.07 19.08
N GLU A 348 1.49 -19.10 19.55
CA GLU A 348 1.15 -19.83 20.78
C GLU A 348 1.28 -18.96 22.03
N LYS A 349 2.28 -18.08 22.07
CA LYS A 349 2.50 -17.14 23.18
C LYS A 349 1.47 -16.01 23.20
N TYR A 350 1.04 -15.52 22.03
CA TYR A 350 0.11 -14.40 21.88
C TYR A 350 -1.09 -14.76 20.99
N PRO A 351 -1.96 -15.71 21.37
CA PRO A 351 -2.99 -16.26 20.49
C PRO A 351 -4.07 -15.26 20.04
N VAL A 352 -4.16 -14.14 20.74
CA VAL A 352 -4.98 -12.98 20.40
C VAL A 352 -4.13 -11.73 20.59
N TRP A 353 -4.52 -10.63 19.97
CA TRP A 353 -3.92 -9.36 20.32
C TRP A 353 -4.39 -8.91 21.69
N ASP A 354 -3.41 -8.70 22.54
CA ASP A 354 -3.58 -8.12 23.85
C ASP A 354 -3.80 -6.60 23.75
N LYS A 355 -3.98 -5.97 24.90
CA LYS A 355 -4.27 -4.55 24.97
C LYS A 355 -3.14 -3.75 24.30
N PRO A 356 -3.44 -2.75 23.45
CA PRO A 356 -2.43 -1.96 22.75
C PRO A 356 -1.36 -1.43 23.70
N GLU A 357 -0.10 -1.54 23.30
CA GLU A 357 1.05 -0.91 23.94
C GLU A 357 1.58 0.22 23.04
N ARG A 358 0.67 1.09 22.53
CA ARG A 358 0.97 2.11 21.51
C ARG A 358 2.22 2.94 21.81
N ASP A 359 2.42 3.30 23.09
CA ASP A 359 3.57 4.09 23.56
C ASP A 359 4.93 3.37 23.42
N THR A 360 4.96 2.13 22.92
CA THR A 360 6.18 1.31 22.77
C THR A 360 6.70 1.23 21.34
N LEU A 361 5.97 1.73 20.33
CA LEU A 361 6.51 1.84 18.98
C LEU A 361 7.58 2.92 18.93
N LYS A 362 8.65 2.70 18.14
CA LYS A 362 9.84 3.56 18.13
C LYS A 362 10.05 4.16 16.75
N PRO A 363 9.18 5.05 16.26
CA PRO A 363 9.39 5.68 14.97
C PRO A 363 10.70 6.46 14.97
N ILE A 364 11.24 6.68 13.77
CA ILE A 364 12.37 7.60 13.58
C ILE A 364 11.91 9.00 14.05
N PRO A 365 12.71 9.68 14.89
CA PRO A 365 12.32 10.97 15.43
C PRO A 365 12.25 12.03 14.33
N GLY A 366 11.29 12.96 14.49
CA GLY A 366 11.21 14.14 13.65
C GLY A 366 12.46 15.01 13.76
N GLY A 367 12.78 15.71 12.67
CA GLY A 367 13.87 16.69 12.66
C GLY A 367 13.49 18.05 13.25
N LYS A 368 14.31 19.04 12.96
CA LYS A 368 14.06 20.45 13.25
C LYS A 368 13.09 21.08 12.25
N VAL A 369 12.46 22.17 12.65
CA VAL A 369 11.63 22.99 11.75
C VAL A 369 12.50 23.59 10.65
N ILE A 370 12.01 23.55 9.41
CA ILE A 370 12.63 24.20 8.25
C ILE A 370 11.78 25.40 7.83
N GLU A 371 12.39 26.59 7.88
CA GLU A 371 11.74 27.81 7.40
C GLU A 371 12.00 28.01 5.90
N LEU A 372 11.03 27.59 5.10
CA LEU A 372 11.10 27.78 3.65
C LEU A 372 10.84 29.24 3.27
N ILE A 373 11.59 29.72 2.29
CA ILE A 373 11.37 31.05 1.72
C ILE A 373 10.29 30.94 0.66
N ASN A 374 9.20 31.68 0.86
CA ASN A 374 8.11 31.83 -0.12
C ASN A 374 7.44 30.50 -0.56
N PRO A 375 7.02 29.64 0.38
CA PRO A 375 6.50 28.30 0.07
C PRO A 375 5.23 28.26 -0.78
N GLY A 376 4.39 29.31 -0.70
CA GLY A 376 3.18 29.49 -1.51
C GLY A 376 3.28 30.64 -2.52
N PHE A 377 4.50 31.08 -2.87
CA PHE A 377 4.72 32.13 -3.88
C PHE A 377 4.12 33.53 -3.60
N GLU A 378 3.61 33.76 -2.39
CA GLU A 378 2.94 34.98 -1.93
C GLU A 378 3.76 36.28 -2.02
N LEU A 379 5.08 36.19 -2.17
CA LEU A 379 5.93 37.36 -2.46
C LEU A 379 5.80 37.88 -3.90
N GLY A 380 5.04 37.20 -4.77
CA GLY A 380 4.86 37.57 -6.17
C GLY A 380 6.12 37.44 -7.02
N ASN A 381 7.14 36.72 -6.54
CA ASN A 381 8.43 36.53 -7.18
C ASN A 381 9.00 35.13 -6.91
N LYS A 382 10.16 34.81 -7.51
CA LYS A 382 10.80 33.48 -7.42
C LYS A 382 11.75 33.29 -6.24
N LYS A 383 11.83 34.23 -5.29
CA LYS A 383 12.77 34.13 -4.16
C LYS A 383 12.52 32.84 -3.38
N GLY A 384 13.58 32.09 -3.09
CA GLY A 384 13.48 30.77 -2.42
C GLY A 384 13.43 29.58 -3.37
N TRP A 385 13.40 29.84 -4.69
CA TRP A 385 13.20 28.83 -5.72
C TRP A 385 14.17 29.06 -6.91
N ASP A 386 14.50 27.98 -7.60
CA ASP A 386 15.25 27.90 -8.84
C ASP A 386 14.39 27.25 -9.94
N GLY A 387 14.81 27.41 -11.20
CA GLY A 387 14.18 26.78 -12.36
C GLY A 387 13.45 27.71 -13.33
N LEU A 388 12.82 27.09 -14.32
CA LEU A 388 12.24 27.73 -15.51
C LEU A 388 10.71 27.80 -15.40
N PHE A 389 10.21 28.61 -14.47
CA PHE A 389 8.78 28.77 -14.24
C PHE A 389 8.32 30.24 -14.26
N LYS A 390 7.03 30.49 -14.14
CA LYS A 390 6.44 31.82 -13.99
C LYS A 390 5.60 31.89 -12.72
N ILE A 391 5.51 33.06 -12.10
CA ILE A 391 4.54 33.31 -11.04
C ILE A 391 3.18 33.60 -11.70
N ASP A 392 2.14 32.90 -11.27
CA ASP A 392 0.79 32.99 -11.81
C ASP A 392 -0.18 33.42 -10.71
N LYS A 393 -1.08 34.36 -11.06
CA LYS A 393 -2.15 34.85 -10.17
C LYS A 393 -3.53 34.29 -10.54
N SER A 394 -3.65 33.69 -11.72
CA SER A 394 -4.93 33.23 -12.27
C SER A 394 -5.35 31.89 -11.67
N THR A 395 -4.41 30.95 -11.55
CA THR A 395 -4.60 29.64 -10.92
C THR A 395 -3.75 29.56 -9.67
N LYS A 396 -4.36 29.16 -8.55
CA LYS A 396 -3.74 29.06 -7.22
C LYS A 396 -4.56 28.13 -6.33
N CYS A 397 -3.91 27.47 -5.38
CA CYS A 397 -4.58 26.61 -4.41
C CYS A 397 -5.03 27.46 -3.22
N SER A 398 -4.12 28.29 -2.70
CA SER A 398 -4.38 29.25 -1.65
C SER A 398 -3.81 30.62 -2.02
N GLY A 399 -3.91 31.61 -1.12
CA GLY A 399 -3.23 32.89 -1.30
C GLY A 399 -3.55 33.67 -2.58
N GLN A 400 -2.53 34.35 -3.12
CA GLN A 400 -2.59 35.20 -4.30
C GLN A 400 -1.86 34.61 -5.51
N TYR A 401 -0.87 33.75 -5.29
CA TYR A 401 0.02 33.29 -6.35
C TYR A 401 0.26 31.78 -6.32
N SER A 402 0.73 31.25 -7.44
CA SER A 402 1.34 29.93 -7.54
C SER A 402 2.51 29.98 -8.53
N ALA A 403 3.30 28.91 -8.61
CA ALA A 403 4.25 28.74 -9.70
C ALA A 403 3.62 27.95 -10.84
N ARG A 404 3.97 28.31 -12.09
CA ARG A 404 3.45 27.72 -13.32
C ARG A 404 4.56 27.34 -14.29
N ILE A 405 4.45 26.15 -14.88
CA ILE A 405 5.28 25.64 -15.99
C ILE A 405 4.39 25.33 -17.20
N THR A 406 4.89 25.57 -18.41
CA THR A 406 4.20 25.25 -19.67
C THR A 406 5.06 24.56 -20.73
N ASN A 407 6.38 24.59 -20.61
CA ASN A 407 7.25 23.99 -21.61
C ASN A 407 7.75 22.64 -21.11
N ASP A 408 7.79 21.65 -22.00
CA ASP A 408 8.41 20.36 -21.77
C ASP A 408 9.89 20.51 -21.34
N GLY A 409 10.29 19.82 -20.28
CA GLY A 409 11.65 19.84 -19.73
C GLY A 409 11.97 20.99 -18.78
N ASP A 410 11.05 21.93 -18.58
CA ASP A 410 11.16 22.95 -17.54
C ASP A 410 10.96 22.33 -16.13
N PHE A 411 11.51 22.97 -15.10
CA PHE A 411 11.43 22.49 -13.72
C PHE A 411 11.27 23.62 -12.70
N ILE A 412 10.84 23.26 -11.49
CA ILE A 412 10.85 24.10 -10.29
C ILE A 412 11.60 23.37 -9.19
N GLN A 413 12.55 24.04 -8.55
CA GLN A 413 13.32 23.49 -7.46
C GLN A 413 13.39 24.46 -6.29
N THR A 414 13.28 23.96 -5.06
CA THR A 414 13.51 24.79 -3.88
C THR A 414 14.99 25.17 -3.78
N LYS A 415 15.35 26.21 -3.02
CA LYS A 415 16.74 26.32 -2.54
C LYS A 415 17.09 25.14 -1.64
N PHE A 416 18.39 24.95 -1.38
CA PHE A 416 18.84 24.01 -0.36
C PHE A 416 18.55 24.53 1.05
N TYR A 417 17.94 23.71 1.88
CA TYR A 417 17.63 24.01 3.28
C TYR A 417 18.33 23.02 4.21
N SER A 418 18.83 23.52 5.34
CA SER A 418 19.52 22.68 6.31
C SER A 418 18.59 21.69 6.97
N VAL A 419 18.99 20.42 6.98
CA VAL A 419 18.32 19.32 7.70
C VAL A 419 19.23 18.79 8.80
N GLU A 420 18.74 17.80 9.52
CA GLU A 420 19.50 16.96 10.44
C GLU A 420 19.53 15.56 9.84
N PRO A 421 20.68 14.85 9.85
CA PRO A 421 20.77 13.49 9.34
C PRO A 421 19.98 12.50 10.19
N GLU A 422 19.53 11.40 9.59
CA GLU A 422 18.74 10.33 10.21
C GLU A 422 17.47 10.81 10.93
N LYS A 423 16.88 11.91 10.45
CA LYS A 423 15.62 12.47 10.95
C LYS A 423 14.49 12.35 9.94
N LEU A 424 13.28 12.26 10.47
CA LEU A 424 12.04 12.15 9.71
C LEU A 424 11.43 13.54 9.41
N TYR A 425 11.09 13.75 8.15
CA TYR A 425 10.37 14.90 7.64
C TYR A 425 9.16 14.44 6.82
N GLU A 426 8.17 15.31 6.63
CA GLU A 426 7.10 15.17 5.64
C GLU A 426 7.29 16.26 4.59
N ILE A 427 7.36 15.86 3.33
CA ILE A 427 7.34 16.77 2.18
C ILE A 427 5.90 16.86 1.70
N THR A 428 5.37 18.09 1.57
CA THR A 428 4.01 18.31 1.06
C THR A 428 3.97 19.36 -0.03
N ALA A 429 3.03 19.24 -0.96
CA ALA A 429 2.73 20.27 -1.94
C ALA A 429 1.27 20.21 -2.42
N LYS A 430 0.80 21.28 -3.04
CA LYS A 430 -0.43 21.26 -3.85
C LYS A 430 -0.04 21.39 -5.31
N VAL A 431 -0.46 20.42 -6.12
CA VAL A 431 -0.17 20.39 -7.55
C VAL A 431 -1.44 20.38 -8.37
N LYS A 432 -1.41 21.06 -9.52
CA LYS A 432 -2.47 21.03 -10.52
C LYS A 432 -1.85 20.85 -11.89
N ILE A 433 -2.34 19.86 -12.63
CA ILE A 433 -1.87 19.57 -13.99
C ILE A 433 -3.08 19.53 -14.89
N TYR A 434 -3.00 20.26 -16.00
CA TYR A 434 -3.96 20.20 -17.08
C TYR A 434 -3.26 19.77 -18.37
N SER A 435 -3.87 18.83 -19.07
CA SER A 435 -3.47 18.37 -20.40
C SER A 435 -4.68 17.85 -21.16
N GLU A 436 -4.60 17.73 -22.49
CA GLU A 436 -5.71 17.25 -23.32
C GLU A 436 -5.96 15.75 -23.12
N SER A 437 -4.90 14.94 -23.14
CA SER A 437 -4.90 13.55 -22.71
C SER A 437 -4.26 13.38 -21.34
N VAL A 438 -4.70 12.38 -20.58
CA VAL A 438 -4.13 12.05 -19.27
C VAL A 438 -2.63 11.75 -19.32
N ASP A 439 -2.16 11.15 -20.41
CA ASP A 439 -0.75 10.77 -20.60
C ASP A 439 0.11 11.88 -21.22
N ASP A 440 -0.48 13.02 -21.59
CA ASP A 440 0.25 14.06 -22.30
C ASP A 440 1.21 14.84 -21.40
N ALA A 441 0.94 14.90 -20.08
CA ALA A 441 1.73 15.66 -19.13
C ALA A 441 1.99 14.89 -17.84
N ILE A 442 3.24 14.87 -17.40
CA ILE A 442 3.71 14.17 -16.19
C ILE A 442 4.64 15.10 -15.41
N VAL A 443 4.60 15.00 -14.10
CA VAL A 443 5.56 15.64 -13.21
C VAL A 443 6.32 14.58 -12.42
N ASP A 444 7.64 14.62 -12.49
CA ASP A 444 8.49 13.83 -11.60
C ASP A 444 8.81 14.65 -10.35
N PHE A 445 8.60 14.06 -9.19
CA PHE A 445 8.96 14.61 -7.88
C PHE A 445 10.29 13.99 -7.46
N LYS A 446 11.29 14.83 -7.13
CA LYS A 446 12.65 14.40 -6.78
C LYS A 446 13.13 15.09 -5.51
N ILE A 447 13.95 14.36 -4.76
CA ILE A 447 14.58 14.85 -3.55
C ILE A 447 16.08 14.90 -3.81
N ILE A 448 16.69 16.04 -3.47
CA ILE A 448 18.09 16.32 -3.73
C ILE A 448 18.79 16.55 -2.40
N TYR A 449 19.85 15.79 -2.16
CA TYR A 449 20.70 15.89 -0.99
C TYR A 449 22.00 16.59 -1.30
N LEU A 450 22.46 17.43 -0.37
CA LEU A 450 23.83 17.91 -0.30
C LEU A 450 24.47 17.36 0.97
N TYR A 451 25.50 16.54 0.79
CA TYR A 451 26.28 15.92 1.85
C TYR A 451 27.41 16.84 2.31
N SER A 452 27.95 16.55 3.50
CA SER A 452 29.02 17.34 4.13
C SER A 452 30.34 17.36 3.34
N ASP A 453 30.57 16.35 2.49
CA ASP A 453 31.73 16.28 1.59
C ASP A 453 31.54 17.08 0.29
N GLY A 454 30.38 17.71 0.11
CA GLY A 454 29.99 18.44 -1.09
C GLY A 454 29.34 17.57 -2.18
N THR A 455 29.16 16.27 -1.95
CA THR A 455 28.45 15.38 -2.87
C THR A 455 26.99 15.80 -2.97
N VAL A 456 26.46 15.79 -4.20
CA VAL A 456 25.04 16.02 -4.48
C VAL A 456 24.45 14.74 -5.04
N GLU A 457 23.36 14.28 -4.44
CA GLU A 457 22.61 13.11 -4.88
C GLU A 457 21.17 13.51 -5.18
N GLU A 458 20.63 13.04 -6.30
CA GLU A 458 19.23 13.21 -6.68
C GLU A 458 18.56 11.84 -6.63
N ILE A 459 17.49 11.72 -5.84
CA ILE A 459 16.70 10.50 -5.70
C ILE A 459 15.28 10.71 -6.21
N LEU A 460 14.75 9.66 -6.84
CA LEU A 460 13.32 9.54 -7.14
C LEU A 460 12.67 8.74 -6.00
N PRO A 461 11.69 9.33 -5.29
CA PRO A 461 10.89 8.63 -4.28
C PRO A 461 10.31 7.33 -4.84
N GLN A 462 10.51 6.24 -4.11
CA GLN A 462 10.10 4.92 -4.58
C GLN A 462 8.58 4.83 -4.71
N ASN A 463 8.12 4.29 -5.84
CA ASN A 463 6.71 4.16 -6.22
C ASN A 463 5.88 5.44 -6.20
N TYR A 464 6.51 6.62 -6.12
CA TYR A 464 5.81 7.90 -6.26
C TYR A 464 5.68 8.29 -7.73
N PHE A 465 4.87 7.53 -8.45
CA PHE A 465 4.59 7.78 -9.86
C PHE A 465 3.15 8.27 -10.04
N GLY A 466 2.80 8.67 -11.26
CA GLY A 466 1.42 9.02 -11.59
C GLY A 466 1.03 10.44 -11.21
N ILE A 467 1.96 11.38 -11.00
CA ILE A 467 1.61 12.80 -10.93
C ILE A 467 1.30 13.30 -12.35
N VAL A 468 0.07 13.06 -12.79
CA VAL A 468 -0.44 13.35 -14.13
C VAL A 468 -1.59 14.35 -14.05
N ASN A 469 -2.36 14.51 -15.13
CA ASN A 469 -3.55 15.36 -15.15
C ASN A 469 -4.44 15.18 -13.91
N THR A 470 -4.62 16.26 -13.15
CA THR A 470 -5.25 16.25 -11.82
C THR A 470 -6.70 16.72 -11.84
N GLN A 471 -7.33 16.87 -13.01
CA GLN A 471 -8.66 17.48 -13.13
C GLN A 471 -9.78 16.78 -12.33
N ARG A 472 -9.58 15.51 -11.96
CA ARG A 472 -10.53 14.71 -11.17
C ARG A 472 -10.41 14.90 -9.65
N TYR A 473 -9.37 15.56 -9.17
CA TYR A 473 -9.25 15.95 -7.77
C TYR A 473 -10.14 17.16 -7.47
N PRO A 474 -10.53 17.40 -6.19
CA PRO A 474 -11.27 18.59 -5.81
C PRO A 474 -10.62 19.88 -6.32
N ASN A 475 -11.36 20.65 -7.11
CA ASN A 475 -10.89 21.88 -7.80
C ASN A 475 -9.67 21.68 -8.72
N GLY A 476 -9.36 20.44 -9.08
CA GLY A 476 -8.20 20.04 -9.86
C GLY A 476 -6.87 20.06 -9.09
N TRP A 477 -6.87 20.21 -7.76
CA TRP A 477 -5.64 20.25 -6.95
C TRP A 477 -5.44 18.92 -6.23
N ARG A 478 -4.32 18.24 -6.52
CA ARG A 478 -3.84 17.06 -5.80
C ARG A 478 -2.85 17.49 -4.72
N GLY A 479 -3.01 16.96 -3.52
CA GLY A 479 -2.03 17.01 -2.46
C GLY A 479 -0.94 15.96 -2.68
N ILE A 480 0.30 16.39 -2.59
CA ILE A 480 1.49 15.53 -2.53
C ILE A 480 1.86 15.39 -1.05
N ILE A 481 2.11 14.16 -0.59
CA ILE A 481 2.66 13.88 0.74
C ILE A 481 3.73 12.78 0.63
N TYR A 482 4.90 12.97 1.22
CA TYR A 482 5.93 11.94 1.25
C TYR A 482 6.70 11.97 2.57
N PRO A 483 6.78 10.85 3.31
CA PRO A 483 7.66 10.75 4.46
C PRO A 483 9.10 10.62 3.95
N GLU A 484 10.02 11.38 4.53
CA GLU A 484 11.42 11.36 4.12
C GLU A 484 12.31 11.15 5.34
N VAL A 485 13.20 10.15 5.26
CA VAL A 485 14.23 9.89 6.27
C VAL A 485 15.56 10.28 5.67
N THR A 486 16.01 11.46 6.08
CA THR A 486 17.30 12.01 5.68
C THR A 486 18.46 11.01 5.88
N PRO A 487 19.32 10.81 4.87
CA PRO A 487 20.45 9.89 4.96
C PRO A 487 21.46 10.26 6.05
N GLU A 488 22.40 9.33 6.32
CA GLU A 488 23.56 9.64 7.14
C GLU A 488 24.40 10.76 6.49
N ASN A 489 24.97 11.66 7.29
CA ASN A 489 25.89 12.74 6.84
C ASN A 489 25.30 13.78 5.86
N VAL A 490 23.98 13.80 5.66
CA VAL A 490 23.34 14.86 4.87
C VAL A 490 23.29 16.18 5.64
N GLU A 491 23.59 17.28 4.96
CA GLU A 491 23.51 18.62 5.55
C GLU A 491 22.28 19.39 5.08
N LYS A 492 21.92 19.23 3.80
CA LYS A 492 20.82 19.98 3.20
C LYS A 492 19.95 19.12 2.30
N ILE A 493 18.68 19.50 2.23
CA ILE A 493 17.68 18.95 1.34
C ILE A 493 17.20 20.03 0.38
N SER A 494 16.83 19.62 -0.83
CA SER A 494 16.10 20.41 -1.81
C SER A 494 15.08 19.50 -2.48
N VAL A 495 13.98 20.06 -2.96
CA VAL A 495 12.97 19.31 -3.70
C VAL A 495 12.82 19.90 -5.09
N LYS A 496 12.71 19.03 -6.09
CA LYS A 496 12.58 19.38 -7.51
C LYS A 496 11.35 18.72 -8.12
N PHE A 497 10.65 19.47 -8.95
CA PHE A 497 9.55 19.01 -9.78
C PHE A 497 9.92 19.22 -11.25
N ASP A 498 10.14 18.13 -11.97
CA ASP A 498 10.46 18.13 -13.40
C ASP A 498 9.16 17.94 -14.21
N PHE A 499 8.87 18.85 -15.14
CA PHE A 499 7.67 18.76 -15.97
C PHE A 499 8.00 18.16 -17.34
N HIS A 500 7.22 17.17 -17.76
CA HIS A 500 7.38 16.45 -19.01
C HIS A 500 6.10 16.48 -19.83
N GLY A 501 6.23 16.73 -21.13
CA GLY A 501 5.17 16.64 -22.12
C GLY A 501 4.39 17.93 -22.38
N LYS A 502 3.13 17.78 -22.80
CA LYS A 502 2.24 18.85 -23.29
C LYS A 502 1.13 19.12 -22.29
N GLY A 503 1.21 20.26 -21.60
CA GLY A 503 0.20 20.67 -20.65
C GLY A 503 0.60 21.93 -19.89
N ILE A 504 -0.06 22.13 -18.76
CA ILE A 504 0.27 23.20 -17.82
C ILE A 504 0.33 22.59 -16.44
N PHE A 505 1.44 22.84 -15.73
CA PHE A 505 1.65 22.43 -14.36
C PHE A 505 1.68 23.66 -13.46
N TRP A 506 0.97 23.58 -12.34
CA TRP A 506 1.04 24.53 -11.24
C TRP A 506 1.41 23.82 -9.95
N ILE A 507 2.18 24.51 -9.11
CA ILE A 507 2.51 24.10 -7.75
C ILE A 507 2.32 25.26 -6.78
N ASP A 508 1.83 24.93 -5.59
CA ASP A 508 1.51 25.87 -4.52
C ASP A 508 1.64 25.18 -3.14
N ASP A 509 1.58 25.96 -2.07
CA ASP A 509 1.53 25.49 -0.67
C ASP A 509 2.59 24.41 -0.31
N PHE A 510 3.85 24.63 -0.71
CA PHE A 510 4.93 23.66 -0.50
C PHE A 510 5.47 23.66 0.94
N SER A 511 5.78 22.50 1.51
CA SER A 511 6.42 22.40 2.82
C SER A 511 7.41 21.23 2.93
N ILE A 512 8.40 21.40 3.80
CA ILE A 512 9.25 20.33 4.34
C ILE A 512 9.20 20.50 5.84
N SER A 513 8.45 19.64 6.51
CA SER A 513 8.12 19.81 7.92
C SER A 513 8.63 18.63 8.74
N PRO A 514 9.13 18.83 9.97
CA PRO A 514 9.51 17.71 10.82
C PRO A 514 8.28 16.88 11.18
N LEU A 515 8.37 15.57 10.99
CA LEU A 515 7.25 14.66 11.20
C LEU A 515 7.46 13.89 12.49
N ASN A 516 6.60 14.15 13.48
CA ASN A 516 6.62 13.49 14.78
C ASN A 516 5.45 12.54 14.89
N LEU A 517 5.72 11.25 14.64
CA LEU A 517 4.74 10.18 14.76
C LEU A 517 4.55 9.77 16.23
N LYS A 518 3.32 9.49 16.63
CA LYS A 518 2.93 9.10 18.00
C LYS A 518 1.94 7.96 18.01
#